data_AF-A0A924F0U6-F1
#
_entry.id   AF-A0A924F0U6-F1
#
_cell.length_a   1.000
_cell.length_b   1.000
_cell.length_c   1.000
_cell.angle_alpha   90.00
_cell.angle_beta   90.00
_cell.angle_gamma   90.00
#
_symmetry.space_group_name_H-M   'P 1'
#
loop_
_entity.id
_entity.type
_entity.pdbx_description
1 polymer ?
#
loop_
_entity_poly.entity_id
_entity_poly.type
_entity_poly.pdbx_seq_one_letter_code
_entity_poly.pdbx_strand_id
1 'polypeptide(L)'
;METNGGAASPDYRAAIAALAARTTHGVRFGLDRTRALLAACGSPHERLRALHVAGTNGKGSTCATIDAVLQQQGLTVGRYSSPHLIDFSERVLINGAAVNESQVMEWLIRHDADIDRLGATFFEATTAMAFDLLVQAGVDVAVVEVGLGGRLDSTNVLTPLVAAVTAIGLDHREYLGDTVQEIALEKAGIFKPGVPAVIGEQDPAVIEVLTDAAQRAGASRIVITANELPIRSVQLTETGTEIELGDGTEPLRLTSSLIGAHQAQNVATAVAVLRAAGAPFMPSAAQLAAGVRATRLAGRFQRVGPWLFDVAHNPDGMATVAQSVRAITLPRPLAAVLCVLSDKDWRAMIDMLLPVLDQLWLTDAPTAPGSRRWPLNEVFAYARDRAGDRCSVHAVPEFFAALNHARAAAATVLVTGSFHTVGDAMQRLQIDPLAG
;
A
#
# COMPACT_ATOMS: atom_id res chain seq x y z
N MET A 1 4.34 -28.94 -6.65
CA MET A 1 4.83 -27.70 -6.03
C MET A 1 6.00 -27.23 -6.88
N GLU A 2 5.69 -26.61 -8.01
CA GLU A 2 6.67 -25.89 -8.81
C GLU A 2 6.61 -24.44 -8.34
N THR A 3 7.73 -23.93 -7.85
CA THR A 3 7.89 -22.52 -7.56
C THR A 3 7.88 -21.75 -8.87
N ASN A 4 6.83 -20.97 -9.11
CA ASN A 4 6.66 -20.06 -10.24
C ASN A 4 7.67 -18.88 -10.15
N GLY A 5 8.96 -19.17 -10.31
CA GLY A 5 10.01 -18.19 -10.57
C GLY A 5 10.30 -18.01 -12.07
N GLY A 6 9.39 -18.47 -12.94
CA GLY A 6 9.49 -18.28 -14.38
C GLY A 6 9.01 -16.88 -14.78
N ALA A 7 9.67 -16.27 -15.75
CA ALA A 7 9.15 -15.04 -16.36
C ALA A 7 7.74 -15.31 -16.90
N ALA A 8 6.82 -14.37 -16.67
CA ALA A 8 5.42 -14.56 -17.03
C ALA A 8 5.21 -14.98 -18.49
N SER A 9 4.16 -15.74 -18.77
CA SER A 9 3.90 -16.16 -20.16
C SER A 9 3.66 -14.94 -21.07
N PRO A 10 4.07 -14.98 -22.36
CA PRO A 10 3.80 -13.89 -23.31
C PRO A 10 2.31 -13.54 -23.41
N ASP A 11 1.45 -14.55 -23.37
CA ASP A 11 -0.01 -14.39 -23.44
C ASP A 11 -0.56 -13.70 -22.19
N TYR A 12 -0.09 -14.07 -20.99
CA TYR A 12 -0.46 -13.37 -19.76
C TYR A 12 -0.03 -11.90 -19.78
N ARG A 13 1.22 -11.61 -20.16
CA ARG A 13 1.69 -10.23 -20.27
C ARG A 13 0.86 -9.41 -21.25
N ALA A 14 0.48 -9.99 -22.39
CA ALA A 14 -0.36 -9.33 -23.38
C ALA A 14 -1.78 -9.05 -22.83
N ALA A 15 -2.37 -10.01 -22.12
CA ALA A 15 -3.68 -9.86 -21.50
C ALA A 15 -3.68 -8.78 -20.40
N ILE A 16 -2.66 -8.77 -19.53
CA ILE A 16 -2.50 -7.73 -18.50
C ILE A 16 -2.25 -6.37 -19.14
N ALA A 17 -1.48 -6.28 -20.23
CA ALA A 17 -1.28 -5.02 -20.95
C ALA A 17 -2.58 -4.51 -21.59
N ALA A 18 -3.40 -5.39 -22.17
CA ALA A 18 -4.72 -5.06 -22.70
C ALA A 18 -5.68 -4.57 -21.59
N LEU A 19 -5.67 -5.22 -20.43
CA LEU A 19 -6.41 -4.78 -19.27
C LEU A 19 -5.92 -3.41 -18.79
N ALA A 20 -4.60 -3.20 -18.70
CA ALA A 20 -4.00 -1.94 -18.26
C ALA A 20 -4.29 -0.78 -19.22
N ALA A 21 -4.42 -1.03 -20.53
CA ALA A 21 -4.81 -0.03 -21.53
C ALA A 21 -6.24 0.51 -21.30
N ARG A 22 -7.06 -0.17 -20.49
CA ARG A 22 -8.39 0.30 -20.04
C ARG A 22 -8.31 1.25 -18.83
N THR A 23 -7.11 1.66 -18.44
CA THR A 23 -6.92 2.79 -17.53
C THR A 23 -7.40 4.05 -18.24
N THR A 24 -8.47 4.64 -17.74
CA THR A 24 -9.07 5.83 -18.33
C THR A 24 -8.23 7.06 -17.97
N HIS A 25 -8.13 8.02 -18.90
CA HIS A 25 -7.57 9.35 -18.63
C HIS A 25 -8.61 10.13 -17.80
N GLY A 26 -8.68 9.83 -16.50
CA GLY A 26 -9.63 10.40 -15.53
C GLY A 26 -10.56 9.36 -14.89
N VAL A 27 -11.01 9.62 -13.66
CA VAL A 27 -11.90 8.71 -12.91
C VAL A 27 -13.30 8.75 -13.51
N ARG A 28 -13.80 7.61 -14.00
CA ARG A 28 -15.23 7.45 -14.27
C ARG A 28 -15.97 7.17 -12.96
N PHE A 29 -16.49 8.23 -12.35
CA PHE A 29 -17.25 8.13 -11.12
C PHE A 29 -18.51 7.25 -11.25
N GLY A 30 -18.84 6.54 -10.18
CA GLY A 30 -20.04 5.69 -10.07
C GLY A 30 -19.71 4.21 -9.87
N LEU A 31 -20.55 3.53 -9.09
CA LEU A 31 -20.41 2.10 -8.78
C LEU A 31 -21.20 1.19 -9.74
N ASP A 32 -21.99 1.77 -10.65
CA ASP A 32 -22.95 1.02 -11.47
C ASP A 32 -22.27 0.02 -12.40
N ARG A 33 -21.14 0.39 -13.01
CA ARG A 33 -20.35 -0.53 -13.86
C ARG A 33 -19.73 -1.65 -13.04
N THR A 34 -19.15 -1.33 -11.88
CA THR A 34 -18.61 -2.34 -10.96
C THR A 34 -19.70 -3.33 -10.54
N ARG A 35 -20.89 -2.83 -10.15
CA ARG A 35 -22.04 -3.66 -9.78
C ARG A 35 -22.52 -4.52 -10.94
N ALA A 36 -22.62 -3.96 -12.14
CA ALA A 36 -23.03 -4.71 -13.34
C ALA A 36 -22.04 -5.82 -13.69
N LEU A 37 -20.74 -5.56 -13.61
CA LEU A 37 -19.71 -6.57 -13.86
C LEU A 37 -19.72 -7.65 -12.77
N LEU A 38 -19.83 -7.25 -11.50
CA LEU A 38 -19.95 -8.21 -10.39
C LEU A 38 -21.20 -9.08 -10.51
N ALA A 39 -22.32 -8.53 -10.97
CA ALA A 39 -23.53 -9.31 -11.24
C ALA A 39 -23.28 -10.36 -12.34
N ALA A 40 -22.53 -10.01 -13.40
CA ALA A 40 -22.11 -10.96 -14.43
C ALA A 40 -21.17 -12.06 -13.88
N CYS A 41 -20.37 -11.74 -12.84
CA CYS A 41 -19.55 -12.71 -12.11
C CYS A 41 -20.32 -13.51 -11.03
N GLY A 42 -21.65 -13.38 -10.95
CA GLY A 42 -22.45 -14.08 -9.92
C GLY A 42 -22.34 -13.47 -8.52
N SER A 43 -22.17 -12.16 -8.43
CA SER A 43 -22.11 -11.36 -7.21
C SER A 43 -21.16 -11.91 -6.13
N PRO A 44 -19.85 -12.13 -6.42
CA PRO A 44 -18.92 -12.70 -5.45
C PRO A 44 -18.76 -11.82 -4.20
N HIS A 45 -18.82 -10.49 -4.36
CA HIS A 45 -18.76 -9.52 -3.27
C HIS A 45 -19.83 -9.71 -2.16
N GLU A 46 -20.99 -10.29 -2.46
CA GLU A 46 -22.05 -10.56 -1.48
C GLU A 46 -21.74 -11.79 -0.61
N ARG A 47 -20.82 -12.65 -1.06
CA ARG A 47 -20.41 -13.87 -0.36
C ARG A 47 -19.13 -13.69 0.47
N LEU A 48 -18.46 -12.55 0.34
CA LEU A 48 -17.22 -12.26 1.05
C LEU A 48 -17.48 -11.68 2.43
N ARG A 49 -16.89 -12.30 3.46
CA ARG A 49 -16.67 -11.66 4.76
C ARG A 49 -15.45 -10.75 4.62
N ALA A 50 -15.64 -9.43 4.60
CA ALA A 50 -14.56 -8.50 4.28
C ALA A 50 -14.20 -7.56 5.45
N LEU A 51 -12.92 -7.23 5.59
CA LEU A 51 -12.39 -6.12 6.38
C LEU A 51 -11.91 -5.05 5.39
N HIS A 52 -12.53 -3.88 5.39
CA HIS A 52 -12.35 -2.89 4.32
C HIS A 52 -11.58 -1.67 4.82
N VAL A 53 -10.46 -1.33 4.17
CA VAL A 53 -9.51 -0.34 4.67
C VAL A 53 -9.26 0.78 3.65
N ALA A 54 -9.64 2.00 4.01
CA ALA A 54 -9.32 3.25 3.29
C ALA A 54 -8.25 4.06 4.04
N GLY A 55 -7.79 5.15 3.42
CA GLY A 55 -6.74 6.02 3.97
C GLY A 55 -5.88 6.67 2.89
N THR A 56 -5.12 7.70 3.23
CA THR A 56 -4.06 8.23 2.35
C THR A 56 -2.84 7.32 2.47
N ASN A 57 -2.29 7.21 3.67
CA ASN A 57 -1.12 6.40 3.98
C ASN A 57 -1.49 5.27 4.96
N GLY A 58 -0.71 4.18 4.95
CA GLY A 58 -0.86 3.08 5.92
C GLY A 58 -1.83 1.97 5.54
N LYS A 59 -2.71 2.16 4.53
CA LYS A 59 -3.67 1.15 4.05
C LYS A 59 -3.05 -0.24 3.86
N GLY A 60 -2.12 -0.37 2.91
CA GLY A 60 -1.43 -1.63 2.63
C GLY A 60 -0.73 -2.23 3.85
N SER A 61 -0.06 -1.42 4.69
CA SER A 61 0.60 -1.91 5.92
C SER A 61 -0.40 -2.45 6.93
N THR A 62 -1.51 -1.72 7.18
CA THR A 62 -2.61 -2.20 8.03
C THR A 62 -3.23 -3.48 7.47
N CYS A 63 -3.50 -3.54 6.16
CA CYS A 63 -4.00 -4.75 5.52
C CYS A 63 -3.05 -5.94 5.67
N ALA A 64 -1.74 -5.73 5.45
CA ALA A 64 -0.72 -6.77 5.61
C ALA A 64 -0.61 -7.25 7.07
N THR A 65 -0.75 -6.36 8.05
CA THR A 65 -0.78 -6.74 9.47
C THR A 65 -2.02 -7.55 9.83
N ILE A 66 -3.21 -7.12 9.37
CA ILE A 66 -4.45 -7.87 9.57
C ILE A 66 -4.32 -9.28 8.96
N ASP A 67 -3.84 -9.36 7.72
CA ASP A 67 -3.60 -10.61 6.98
C ASP A 67 -2.67 -11.55 7.76
N ALA A 68 -1.48 -11.07 8.14
CA ALA A 68 -0.51 -11.87 8.90
C ALA A 68 -1.04 -12.35 10.26
N VAL A 69 -1.81 -11.53 10.97
CA VAL A 69 -2.39 -11.89 12.28
C VAL A 69 -3.51 -12.92 12.14
N LEU A 70 -4.39 -12.78 11.15
CA LEU A 70 -5.48 -13.73 10.91
C LEU A 70 -4.94 -15.10 10.46
N GLN A 71 -3.84 -15.13 9.70
CA GLN A 71 -3.16 -16.40 9.36
C GLN A 71 -2.63 -17.12 10.60
N GLN A 72 -2.17 -16.41 11.66
CA GLN A 72 -1.78 -17.05 12.93
C GLN A 72 -2.95 -17.70 13.67
N GLN A 73 -4.20 -17.38 13.31
CA GLN A 73 -5.40 -18.04 13.83
C GLN A 73 -5.76 -19.30 13.03
N GLY A 74 -4.99 -19.63 11.98
CA GLY A 74 -5.28 -20.76 11.09
C GLY A 74 -6.41 -20.48 10.10
N LEU A 75 -6.83 -19.22 9.93
CA LEU A 75 -7.82 -18.83 8.94
C LEU A 75 -7.19 -18.78 7.55
N THR A 76 -7.99 -19.11 6.53
CA THR A 76 -7.62 -18.84 5.14
C THR A 76 -7.95 -17.38 4.81
N VAL A 77 -6.92 -16.57 4.63
CA VAL A 77 -7.08 -15.12 4.45
C VAL A 77 -6.82 -14.75 3.00
N GLY A 78 -7.78 -14.03 2.41
CA GLY A 78 -7.60 -13.36 1.14
C GLY A 78 -7.17 -11.92 1.35
N ARG A 79 -6.24 -11.39 0.55
CA ARG A 79 -5.89 -9.97 0.55
C ARG A 79 -6.00 -9.40 -0.86
N TYR A 80 -6.74 -8.30 -0.99
CA TYR A 80 -6.79 -7.50 -2.21
C TYR A 80 -6.16 -6.13 -1.95
N SER A 81 -5.06 -5.84 -2.65
CA SER A 81 -4.27 -4.61 -2.49
C SER A 81 -3.87 -3.93 -3.80
N SER A 82 -3.47 -2.67 -3.70
CA SER A 82 -3.00 -1.90 -4.86
C SER A 82 -2.00 -0.79 -4.50
N PRO A 83 -1.12 -0.39 -5.44
CA PRO A 83 -0.77 -1.09 -6.69
C PRO A 83 0.14 -2.31 -6.41
N HIS A 84 0.67 -2.93 -7.47
CA HIS A 84 1.72 -3.96 -7.40
C HIS A 84 3.11 -3.35 -7.69
N LEU A 85 4.18 -4.10 -7.38
CA LEU A 85 5.55 -3.73 -7.66
C LEU A 85 6.06 -4.31 -8.99
N ILE A 86 5.97 -5.63 -9.16
CA ILE A 86 6.51 -6.32 -10.34
C ILE A 86 5.38 -6.97 -11.15
N ASP A 87 4.58 -7.81 -10.53
CA ASP A 87 3.55 -8.60 -11.21
C ASP A 87 2.14 -8.24 -10.77
N PHE A 88 1.21 -8.31 -11.72
CA PHE A 88 -0.20 -8.02 -11.47
C PHE A 88 -0.81 -8.92 -10.38
N SER A 89 -0.39 -10.18 -10.31
CA SER A 89 -0.90 -11.17 -9.35
C SER A 89 -0.65 -10.79 -7.89
N GLU A 90 0.34 -9.92 -7.59
CA GLU A 90 0.59 -9.39 -6.25
C GLU A 90 -0.63 -8.66 -5.65
N ARG A 91 -1.56 -8.23 -6.49
CA ARG A 91 -2.80 -7.58 -6.07
C ARG A 91 -3.72 -8.52 -5.30
N VAL A 92 -3.69 -9.82 -5.57
CA VAL A 92 -4.61 -10.81 -4.97
C VAL A 92 -3.79 -11.94 -4.36
N LEU A 93 -3.75 -11.97 -3.03
CA LEU A 93 -3.02 -12.99 -2.28
C LEU A 93 -3.97 -13.89 -1.48
N ILE A 94 -3.64 -15.17 -1.39
CA ILE A 94 -4.27 -16.16 -0.50
C ILE A 94 -3.20 -16.67 0.44
N ASN A 95 -3.36 -16.45 1.75
CA ASN A 95 -2.36 -16.78 2.78
C ASN A 95 -0.95 -16.28 2.42
N GLY A 96 -0.86 -15.04 1.92
CA GLY A 96 0.39 -14.42 1.50
C GLY A 96 0.95 -14.84 0.13
N ALA A 97 0.38 -15.87 -0.52
CA ALA A 97 0.79 -16.30 -1.86
C ALA A 97 -0.08 -15.68 -2.94
N ALA A 98 0.53 -15.19 -4.04
CA ALA A 98 -0.21 -14.62 -5.16
C ALA A 98 -1.03 -15.68 -5.90
N VAL A 99 -2.16 -15.27 -6.47
CA VAL A 99 -2.92 -16.09 -7.42
C VAL A 99 -2.09 -16.38 -8.67
N ASN A 100 -2.29 -17.56 -9.26
CA ASN A 100 -1.47 -18.01 -10.38
C ASN A 100 -1.93 -17.36 -11.69
N GLU A 101 -1.01 -17.22 -12.65
CA GLU A 101 -1.30 -16.67 -14.00
C GLU A 101 -2.50 -17.35 -14.67
N SER A 102 -2.62 -18.68 -14.54
CA SER A 102 -3.72 -19.43 -15.15
C SER A 102 -5.08 -19.02 -14.58
N GLN A 103 -5.18 -18.75 -13.27
CA GLN A 103 -6.43 -18.33 -12.64
C GLN A 103 -6.85 -16.94 -13.14
N VAL A 104 -5.88 -16.04 -13.30
CA VAL A 104 -6.11 -14.70 -13.86
C VAL A 104 -6.54 -14.79 -15.33
N MET A 105 -5.85 -15.60 -16.13
CA MET A 105 -6.19 -15.80 -17.55
C MET A 105 -7.56 -16.43 -17.74
N GLU A 106 -7.89 -17.47 -16.96
CA GLU A 106 -9.20 -18.12 -17.00
C GLU A 106 -10.32 -17.13 -16.68
N TRP A 107 -10.11 -16.25 -15.70
CA TRP A 107 -11.09 -15.22 -15.36
C TRP A 107 -11.25 -14.20 -16.48
N LEU A 108 -10.13 -13.69 -17.03
CA LEU A 108 -10.15 -12.72 -18.13
C LEU A 108 -10.84 -13.28 -19.36
N ILE A 109 -10.52 -14.51 -19.77
CA ILE A 109 -11.16 -15.18 -20.92
C ILE A 109 -12.66 -15.35 -20.69
N ARG A 110 -13.06 -15.74 -19.48
CA ARG A 110 -14.47 -15.97 -19.13
C ARG A 110 -15.30 -14.68 -19.19
N HIS A 111 -14.72 -13.55 -18.81
CA HIS A 111 -15.43 -12.28 -18.65
C HIS A 111 -15.06 -11.21 -19.68
N ASP A 112 -14.25 -11.53 -20.70
CA ASP A 112 -13.80 -10.60 -21.74
C ASP A 112 -14.97 -9.84 -22.40
N ALA A 113 -15.99 -10.59 -22.83
CA ALA A 113 -17.18 -10.02 -23.47
C ALA A 113 -17.98 -9.09 -22.53
N ASP A 114 -18.03 -9.38 -21.23
CA ASP A 114 -18.71 -8.52 -20.24
C ASP A 114 -17.89 -7.25 -19.98
N ILE A 115 -16.57 -7.38 -19.88
CA ILE A 115 -15.63 -6.30 -19.66
C ILE A 115 -15.67 -5.31 -20.85
N ASP A 116 -15.76 -5.80 -22.09
CA ASP A 116 -16.01 -5.01 -23.31
C ASP A 116 -17.40 -4.36 -23.31
N ARG A 117 -18.46 -5.16 -23.16
CA ARG A 117 -19.86 -4.71 -23.25
C ARG A 117 -20.19 -3.62 -22.24
N LEU A 118 -19.65 -3.72 -21.02
CA LEU A 118 -19.88 -2.76 -19.94
C LEU A 118 -18.93 -1.56 -19.99
N GLY A 119 -17.90 -1.61 -20.84
CA GLY A 119 -16.83 -0.60 -20.87
C GLY A 119 -16.12 -0.49 -19.53
N ALA A 120 -15.90 -1.62 -18.85
CA ALA A 120 -15.30 -1.66 -17.52
C ALA A 120 -13.84 -1.16 -17.56
N THR A 121 -13.48 -0.29 -16.63
CA THR A 121 -12.11 0.20 -16.48
C THR A 121 -11.18 -0.89 -15.94
N PHE A 122 -9.87 -0.64 -16.01
CA PHE A 122 -8.85 -1.50 -15.38
C PHE A 122 -9.19 -1.84 -13.92
N PHE A 123 -9.54 -0.83 -13.11
CA PHE A 123 -9.81 -1.03 -11.69
C PHE A 123 -11.12 -1.80 -11.45
N GLU A 124 -12.19 -1.49 -12.19
CA GLU A 124 -13.47 -2.19 -12.06
C GLU A 124 -13.34 -3.68 -12.37
N ALA A 125 -12.66 -4.02 -13.46
CA ALA A 125 -12.40 -5.41 -13.83
C ALA A 125 -11.46 -6.11 -12.85
N THR A 126 -10.41 -5.43 -12.38
CA THR A 126 -9.48 -5.98 -11.38
C THR A 126 -10.19 -6.27 -10.05
N THR A 127 -11.08 -5.39 -9.59
CA THR A 127 -11.85 -5.61 -8.36
C THR A 127 -12.83 -6.77 -8.50
N ALA A 128 -13.54 -6.86 -9.64
CA ALA A 128 -14.44 -7.99 -9.90
C ALA A 128 -13.69 -9.32 -9.92
N MET A 129 -12.54 -9.37 -10.58
CA MET A 129 -11.66 -10.53 -10.60
C MET A 129 -11.14 -10.89 -9.22
N ALA A 130 -10.64 -9.91 -8.46
CA ALA A 130 -10.14 -10.16 -7.12
C ALA A 130 -11.23 -10.80 -6.25
N PHE A 131 -12.45 -10.24 -6.23
CA PHE A 131 -13.52 -10.82 -5.43
C PHE A 131 -13.92 -12.22 -5.89
N ASP A 132 -14.00 -12.46 -7.20
CA ASP A 132 -14.32 -13.80 -7.70
C ASP A 132 -13.25 -14.83 -7.33
N LEU A 133 -11.96 -14.51 -7.52
CA LEU A 133 -10.84 -15.38 -7.16
C LEU A 133 -10.78 -15.66 -5.64
N LEU A 134 -11.03 -14.65 -4.80
CA LEU A 134 -11.09 -14.83 -3.34
C LEU A 134 -12.22 -15.78 -2.94
N VAL A 135 -13.40 -15.66 -3.57
CA VAL A 135 -14.51 -16.57 -3.29
C VAL A 135 -14.23 -17.99 -3.80
N GLN A 136 -13.64 -18.13 -4.97
CA GLN A 136 -13.23 -19.44 -5.52
C GLN A 136 -12.19 -20.14 -4.64
N ALA A 137 -11.28 -19.37 -4.04
CA ALA A 137 -10.31 -19.88 -3.08
C ALA A 137 -10.92 -20.28 -1.72
N GLY A 138 -12.21 -19.99 -1.48
CA GLY A 138 -12.89 -20.36 -0.24
C GLY A 138 -12.34 -19.63 0.99
N VAL A 139 -11.89 -18.38 0.84
CA VAL A 139 -11.30 -17.64 1.96
C VAL A 139 -12.30 -17.47 3.11
N ASP A 140 -11.79 -17.61 4.33
CA ASP A 140 -12.57 -17.31 5.52
C ASP A 140 -12.88 -15.82 5.59
N VAL A 141 -11.93 -14.97 5.23
CA VAL A 141 -12.06 -13.52 5.31
C VAL A 141 -11.17 -12.85 4.28
N ALA A 142 -11.68 -11.77 3.69
CA ALA A 142 -10.97 -10.93 2.74
C ALA A 142 -10.54 -9.62 3.42
N VAL A 143 -9.27 -9.27 3.36
CA VAL A 143 -8.73 -7.97 3.75
C VAL A 143 -8.60 -7.13 2.48
N VAL A 144 -9.43 -6.09 2.36
CA VAL A 144 -9.59 -5.33 1.12
C VAL A 144 -9.12 -3.90 1.32
N GLU A 145 -8.08 -3.52 0.59
CA GLU A 145 -7.60 -2.16 0.49
C GLU A 145 -8.39 -1.39 -0.58
N VAL A 146 -8.82 -0.17 -0.24
CA VAL A 146 -9.38 0.79 -1.19
C VAL A 146 -8.30 1.28 -2.14
N GLY A 147 -8.61 1.32 -3.44
CA GLY A 147 -7.71 1.84 -4.48
C GLY A 147 -7.53 3.36 -4.37
N LEU A 148 -8.61 4.12 -4.60
CA LEU A 148 -8.58 5.59 -4.57
C LEU A 148 -9.84 6.16 -3.90
N GLY A 149 -9.64 7.15 -3.02
CA GLY A 149 -10.74 7.78 -2.30
C GLY A 149 -11.38 6.80 -1.31
N GLY A 150 -12.60 6.37 -1.62
CA GLY A 150 -13.39 5.43 -0.82
C GLY A 150 -14.84 5.35 -1.31
N ARG A 151 -15.56 6.47 -1.24
CA ARG A 151 -16.99 6.58 -1.59
C ARG A 151 -17.37 5.97 -2.94
N LEU A 152 -16.55 6.23 -3.96
CA LEU A 152 -16.77 5.77 -5.33
C LEU A 152 -15.71 4.76 -5.83
N ASP A 153 -14.92 4.22 -4.91
CA ASP A 153 -13.95 3.18 -5.23
C ASP A 153 -14.67 1.87 -5.56
N SER A 154 -14.17 1.10 -6.53
CA SER A 154 -14.79 -0.17 -6.94
C SER A 154 -14.96 -1.16 -5.79
N THR A 155 -14.11 -1.09 -4.75
CA THR A 155 -14.24 -1.95 -3.57
C THR A 155 -15.43 -1.59 -2.68
N ASN A 156 -16.00 -0.38 -2.80
CA ASN A 156 -17.08 0.11 -1.94
C ASN A 156 -18.47 -0.49 -2.24
N VAL A 157 -18.53 -1.48 -3.13
CA VAL A 157 -19.67 -2.38 -3.29
C VAL A 157 -19.84 -3.36 -2.12
N LEU A 158 -18.80 -3.55 -1.30
CA LEU A 158 -18.82 -4.45 -0.14
C LEU A 158 -19.74 -3.93 0.98
N THR A 159 -20.34 -4.86 1.70
CA THR A 159 -20.85 -4.64 3.07
C THR A 159 -19.89 -5.36 4.02
N PRO A 160 -18.85 -4.69 4.56
CA PRO A 160 -17.81 -5.36 5.31
C PRO A 160 -18.24 -5.67 6.75
N LEU A 161 -17.47 -6.54 7.41
CA LEU A 161 -17.56 -6.77 8.86
C LEU A 161 -17.09 -5.55 9.65
N VAL A 162 -16.08 -4.84 9.14
CA VAL A 162 -15.53 -3.61 9.70
C VAL A 162 -15.03 -2.74 8.55
N ALA A 163 -15.31 -1.44 8.62
CA ALA A 163 -14.73 -0.44 7.74
C ALA A 163 -13.74 0.44 8.51
N ALA A 164 -12.52 0.60 8.00
CA ALA A 164 -11.45 1.31 8.68
C ALA A 164 -10.87 2.42 7.79
N VAL A 165 -10.59 3.56 8.39
CA VAL A 165 -9.87 4.66 7.74
C VAL A 165 -8.55 4.88 8.48
N THR A 166 -7.42 4.63 7.83
CA THR A 166 -6.07 4.90 8.36
C THR A 166 -5.74 6.40 8.27
N ALA A 167 -4.47 6.78 8.39
CA ALA A 167 -4.02 8.17 8.30
C ALA A 167 -4.47 8.87 7.01
N ILE A 168 -4.91 10.12 7.17
CA ILE A 168 -5.29 11.06 6.12
C ILE A 168 -4.14 12.05 5.92
N GLY A 169 -3.83 12.31 4.66
CA GLY A 169 -2.86 13.30 4.23
C GLY A 169 -3.25 13.83 2.85
N LEU A 170 -2.59 14.91 2.43
CA LEU A 170 -2.83 15.51 1.13
C LEU A 170 -2.26 14.63 0.01
N ASP A 171 -3.12 13.98 -0.76
CA ASP A 171 -2.76 13.22 -1.94
C ASP A 171 -3.91 13.22 -2.95
N HIS A 172 -3.59 13.03 -4.23
CA HIS A 172 -4.58 12.98 -5.31
C HIS A 172 -5.56 14.17 -5.33
N ARG A 173 -5.05 15.40 -5.10
CA ARG A 173 -5.87 16.61 -4.98
C ARG A 173 -6.79 16.84 -6.17
N GLU A 174 -6.33 16.49 -7.36
CA GLU A 174 -7.10 16.54 -8.62
C GLU A 174 -8.38 15.69 -8.62
N TYR A 175 -8.49 14.69 -7.74
CA TYR A 175 -9.67 13.80 -7.64
C TYR A 175 -10.40 13.86 -6.31
N LEU A 176 -9.70 14.11 -5.20
CA LEU A 176 -10.23 13.93 -3.85
C LEU A 176 -10.51 15.25 -3.10
N GLY A 177 -10.08 16.39 -3.64
CA GLY A 177 -10.20 17.69 -3.01
C GLY A 177 -8.87 18.30 -2.59
N ASP A 178 -8.89 19.59 -2.27
CA ASP A 178 -7.70 20.38 -1.97
C ASP A 178 -7.41 20.43 -0.46
N THR A 179 -8.34 19.97 0.36
CA THR A 179 -8.23 19.98 1.82
C THR A 179 -8.21 18.57 2.42
N VAL A 180 -7.58 18.45 3.59
CA VAL A 180 -7.54 17.18 4.36
C VAL A 180 -8.96 16.72 4.73
N GLN A 181 -9.88 17.66 4.98
CA GLN A 181 -11.27 17.40 5.33
C GLN A 181 -12.06 16.82 4.15
N GLU A 182 -11.91 17.36 2.94
CA GLU A 182 -12.55 16.81 1.74
C GLU A 182 -12.05 15.38 1.46
N ILE A 183 -10.73 15.17 1.55
CA ILE A 183 -10.11 13.86 1.39
C ILE A 183 -10.61 12.87 2.46
N ALA A 184 -10.78 13.33 3.70
CA ALA A 184 -11.33 12.52 4.79
C ALA A 184 -12.78 12.10 4.51
N LEU A 185 -13.62 13.01 4.01
CA LEU A 185 -15.02 12.71 3.64
C LEU A 185 -15.11 11.69 2.50
N GLU A 186 -14.25 11.80 1.48
CA GLU A 186 -14.21 10.81 0.39
C GLU A 186 -13.85 9.41 0.91
N LYS A 187 -12.89 9.33 1.85
CA LYS A 187 -12.47 8.06 2.47
C LYS A 187 -13.52 7.51 3.42
N ALA A 188 -14.18 8.36 4.20
CA ALA A 188 -15.26 7.98 5.10
C ALA A 188 -16.49 7.41 4.37
N GLY A 189 -16.59 7.58 3.05
CA GLY A 189 -17.63 6.98 2.22
C GLY A 189 -17.65 5.44 2.22
N ILE A 190 -16.66 4.77 2.82
CA ILE A 190 -16.70 3.31 3.03
C ILE A 190 -17.43 2.90 4.31
N PHE A 191 -17.76 3.82 5.22
CA PHE A 191 -18.56 3.49 6.41
C PHE A 191 -19.97 3.09 6.01
N LYS A 192 -20.51 2.05 6.65
CA LYS A 192 -21.80 1.44 6.28
C LYS A 192 -22.75 1.38 7.49
N PRO A 193 -24.07 1.42 7.24
CA PRO A 193 -25.06 1.28 8.30
C PRO A 193 -24.94 -0.09 8.97
N GLY A 194 -24.98 -0.10 10.30
CA GLY A 194 -24.87 -1.31 11.11
C GLY A 194 -23.46 -1.92 11.19
N VAL A 195 -22.46 -1.33 10.52
CA VAL A 195 -21.08 -1.83 10.49
C VAL A 195 -20.19 -0.99 11.42
N PRO A 196 -19.29 -1.60 12.21
CA PRO A 196 -18.29 -0.86 12.97
C PRO A 196 -17.37 -0.02 12.09
N ALA A 197 -17.16 1.23 12.50
CA ALA A 197 -16.22 2.17 11.89
C ALA A 197 -14.98 2.32 12.77
N VAL A 198 -13.80 2.02 12.21
CA VAL A 198 -12.50 2.22 12.88
C VAL A 198 -11.81 3.45 12.29
N ILE A 199 -11.45 4.40 13.15
CA ILE A 199 -10.75 5.62 12.80
C ILE A 199 -9.33 5.49 13.34
N GLY A 200 -8.39 5.30 12.43
CA GLY A 200 -6.95 5.18 12.67
C GLY A 200 -6.21 6.51 12.72
N GLU A 201 -6.87 7.62 12.41
CA GLU A 201 -6.33 8.98 12.41
C GLU A 201 -5.94 9.45 13.83
N GLN A 202 -4.97 10.37 13.92
CA GLN A 202 -4.49 10.98 15.17
C GLN A 202 -4.80 12.48 15.25
N ASP A 203 -4.96 13.19 14.12
CA ASP A 203 -5.35 14.61 14.13
C ASP A 203 -6.79 14.77 14.65
N PRO A 204 -7.00 15.47 15.79
CA PRO A 204 -8.33 15.67 16.36
C PRO A 204 -9.36 16.28 15.39
N ALA A 205 -8.93 17.23 14.55
CA ALA A 205 -9.83 17.90 13.60
C ALA A 205 -10.31 16.94 12.50
N VAL A 206 -9.47 16.00 12.09
CA VAL A 206 -9.82 14.99 11.08
C VAL A 206 -10.62 13.84 11.72
N ILE A 207 -10.28 13.45 12.94
CA ILE A 207 -11.05 12.48 13.74
C ILE A 207 -12.50 12.94 13.87
N GLU A 208 -12.75 14.23 14.14
CA GLU A 208 -14.10 14.78 14.24
C GLU A 208 -14.88 14.61 12.93
N VAL A 209 -14.29 14.97 11.79
CA VAL A 209 -14.89 14.80 10.46
C VAL A 209 -15.24 13.34 10.17
N LEU A 210 -14.33 12.42 10.48
CA LEU A 210 -14.53 10.98 10.27
C LEU A 210 -15.60 10.40 11.22
N THR A 211 -15.64 10.88 12.48
CA THR A 211 -16.62 10.46 13.48
C THR A 211 -18.03 10.87 13.05
N ASP A 212 -18.19 12.12 12.63
CA ASP A 212 -19.42 12.66 12.07
C ASP A 212 -19.90 11.88 10.85
N ALA A 213 -18.98 11.54 9.95
CA ALA A 213 -19.29 10.75 8.77
C ALA A 213 -19.73 9.32 9.15
N ALA A 214 -19.08 8.68 10.12
CA ALA A 214 -19.46 7.36 10.62
C ALA A 214 -20.84 7.37 11.29
N GLN A 215 -21.16 8.41 12.08
CA GLN A 215 -22.49 8.60 12.68
C GLN A 215 -23.56 8.76 11.61
N ARG A 216 -23.34 9.63 10.61
CA ARG A 216 -24.26 9.83 9.48
C ARG A 216 -24.48 8.56 8.65
N ALA A 217 -23.43 7.74 8.49
CA ALA A 217 -23.52 6.46 7.82
C ALA A 217 -24.30 5.40 8.63
N GLY A 218 -24.59 5.66 9.92
CA GLY A 218 -25.28 4.74 10.80
C GLY A 218 -24.38 3.59 11.30
N ALA A 219 -23.08 3.84 11.48
CA ALA A 219 -22.15 2.85 12.01
C ALA A 219 -22.63 2.30 13.38
N SER A 220 -22.55 0.99 13.57
CA SER A 220 -23.02 0.35 14.82
C SER A 220 -22.13 0.63 16.03
N ARG A 221 -20.85 0.90 15.77
CA ARG A 221 -19.84 1.30 16.76
C ARG A 221 -18.80 2.19 16.08
N ILE A 222 -18.31 3.20 16.78
CA ILE A 222 -17.20 4.05 16.33
C ILE A 222 -16.01 3.80 17.27
N VAL A 223 -14.90 3.34 16.70
CA VAL A 223 -13.66 3.03 17.41
C VAL A 223 -12.62 4.04 16.98
N ILE A 224 -12.12 4.84 17.92
CA ILE A 224 -11.05 5.83 17.66
C ILE A 224 -9.76 5.27 18.28
N THR A 225 -8.78 4.93 17.45
CA THR A 225 -7.55 4.27 17.91
C THR A 225 -6.75 5.15 18.86
N ALA A 226 -6.75 6.46 18.66
CA ALA A 226 -6.09 7.42 19.56
C ALA A 226 -6.64 7.36 21.00
N ASN A 227 -7.92 6.97 21.16
CA ASN A 227 -8.57 6.87 22.47
C ASN A 227 -8.48 5.45 23.05
N GLU A 228 -8.69 4.41 22.24
CA GLU A 228 -8.74 3.02 22.73
C GLU A 228 -7.37 2.31 22.77
N LEU A 229 -6.42 2.78 21.96
CA LEU A 229 -5.08 2.20 21.78
C LEU A 229 -4.03 3.32 21.63
N PRO A 230 -3.95 4.27 22.58
CA PRO A 230 -2.98 5.35 22.51
C PRO A 230 -1.56 4.78 22.38
N ILE A 231 -0.76 5.39 21.51
CA ILE A 231 0.63 5.00 21.30
C ILE A 231 1.45 5.54 22.48
N ARG A 232 1.95 4.63 23.33
CA ARG A 232 2.72 4.99 24.52
C ARG A 232 4.20 5.16 24.21
N SER A 233 4.78 4.27 23.41
CA SER A 233 6.18 4.34 23.00
C SER A 233 6.38 3.68 21.64
N VAL A 234 7.35 4.21 20.89
CA VAL A 234 7.76 3.70 19.58
C VAL A 234 9.28 3.78 19.49
N GLN A 235 9.93 2.66 19.22
CA GLN A 235 11.37 2.58 19.02
C GLN A 235 11.67 1.86 17.72
N LEU A 236 12.38 2.53 16.82
CA LEU A 236 12.84 1.92 15.58
C LEU A 236 14.10 1.13 15.86
N THR A 237 14.20 -0.05 15.26
CA THR A 237 15.39 -0.89 15.29
C THR A 237 15.83 -1.18 13.85
N GLU A 238 17.00 -1.77 13.67
CA GLU A 238 17.47 -2.17 12.34
C GLU A 238 16.63 -3.27 11.69
N THR A 239 15.76 -3.95 12.45
CA THR A 239 14.99 -5.13 12.02
C THR A 239 13.49 -4.94 12.17
N GLY A 240 13.02 -3.77 12.62
CA GLY A 240 11.60 -3.51 12.82
C GLY A 240 11.30 -2.28 13.65
N THR A 241 10.11 -2.29 14.25
CA THR A 241 9.61 -1.24 15.13
C THR A 241 9.00 -1.87 16.38
N GLU A 242 9.53 -1.52 17.55
CA GLU A 242 8.97 -1.87 18.86
C GLU A 242 7.91 -0.85 19.25
N ILE A 243 6.75 -1.33 19.66
CA ILE A 243 5.53 -0.54 19.83
C ILE A 243 4.88 -0.92 21.17
N GLU A 244 4.53 0.09 21.97
CA GLU A 244 3.70 -0.06 23.15
C GLU A 244 2.37 0.68 22.95
N LEU A 245 1.24 -0.04 23.01
CA LEU A 245 -0.10 0.50 22.80
C LEU A 245 -0.97 0.34 24.06
N GLY A 246 -1.78 1.35 24.35
CA GLY A 246 -2.67 1.39 25.50
C GLY A 246 -2.07 2.11 26.70
N ASP A 247 -2.95 2.67 27.52
CA ASP A 247 -2.65 3.45 28.73
C ASP A 247 -3.00 2.70 30.03
N GLY A 248 -3.49 1.47 29.92
CA GLY A 248 -3.80 0.59 31.05
C GLY A 248 -2.56 0.03 31.76
N THR A 249 -2.79 -0.72 32.84
CA THR A 249 -1.72 -1.35 33.64
C THR A 249 -0.94 -2.42 32.89
N GLU A 250 -1.55 -3.01 31.84
CA GLU A 250 -0.94 -4.01 30.97
C GLU A 250 -1.05 -3.57 29.50
N PRO A 251 -0.15 -2.69 29.04
CA PRO A 251 -0.14 -2.24 27.65
C PRO A 251 0.31 -3.37 26.71
N LEU A 252 -0.19 -3.33 25.47
CA LEU A 252 0.23 -4.26 24.44
C LEU A 252 1.64 -3.90 23.97
N ARG A 253 2.57 -4.86 24.09
CA ARG A 253 3.94 -4.74 23.59
C ARG A 253 4.09 -5.60 22.35
N LEU A 254 4.35 -4.95 21.22
CA LEU A 254 4.37 -5.58 19.91
C LEU A 254 5.65 -5.19 19.17
N THR A 255 6.17 -6.11 18.35
CA THR A 255 7.31 -5.83 17.46
C THR A 255 6.87 -6.05 16.04
N SER A 256 6.75 -4.98 15.26
CA SER A 256 6.51 -5.08 13.82
C SER A 256 7.83 -5.30 13.09
N SER A 257 7.85 -6.15 12.07
CA SER A 257 9.01 -6.25 11.15
C SER A 257 9.10 -5.11 10.15
N LEU A 258 8.04 -4.28 10.03
CA LEU A 258 8.09 -3.08 9.22
C LEU A 258 8.79 -1.97 10.01
N ILE A 259 9.76 -1.31 9.37
CA ILE A 259 10.56 -0.25 9.99
C ILE A 259 9.88 1.11 9.73
N GLY A 260 9.57 1.85 10.78
CA GLY A 260 9.04 3.20 10.69
C GLY A 260 8.11 3.56 11.84
N ALA A 261 8.20 4.78 12.36
CA ALA A 261 7.41 5.20 13.52
C ALA A 261 5.89 5.11 13.27
N HIS A 262 5.48 5.46 12.04
CA HIS A 262 4.09 5.37 11.57
C HIS A 262 3.51 3.94 11.62
N GLN A 263 4.35 2.91 11.71
CA GLN A 263 3.88 1.53 11.86
C GLN A 263 3.15 1.32 13.19
N ALA A 264 3.44 2.10 14.23
CA ALA A 264 2.67 2.07 15.48
C ALA A 264 1.19 2.38 15.25
N GLN A 265 0.89 3.42 14.45
CA GLN A 265 -0.48 3.79 14.08
C GLN A 265 -1.15 2.74 13.19
N ASN A 266 -0.40 2.18 12.22
CA ASN A 266 -0.91 1.14 11.33
C ASN A 266 -1.27 -0.14 12.11
N VAL A 267 -0.40 -0.54 13.07
CA VAL A 267 -0.61 -1.70 13.95
C VAL A 267 -1.77 -1.42 14.90
N ALA A 268 -1.86 -0.24 15.53
CA ALA A 268 -2.99 0.12 16.38
C ALA A 268 -4.32 0.04 15.62
N THR A 269 -4.34 0.51 14.36
CA THR A 269 -5.52 0.41 13.50
C THR A 269 -5.86 -1.05 13.16
N ALA A 270 -4.87 -1.88 12.83
CA ALA A 270 -5.09 -3.31 12.59
C ALA A 270 -5.67 -4.02 13.82
N VAL A 271 -5.12 -3.74 15.02
CA VAL A 271 -5.64 -4.28 16.29
C VAL A 271 -7.08 -3.85 16.54
N ALA A 272 -7.40 -2.57 16.32
CA ALA A 272 -8.75 -2.05 16.48
C ALA A 272 -9.74 -2.71 15.50
N VAL A 273 -9.34 -2.93 14.25
CA VAL A 273 -10.16 -3.66 13.26
C VAL A 273 -10.46 -5.08 13.72
N LEU A 274 -9.45 -5.82 14.16
CA LEU A 274 -9.61 -7.19 14.62
C LEU A 274 -10.49 -7.29 15.88
N ARG A 275 -10.34 -6.34 16.82
CA ARG A 275 -11.21 -6.25 18.01
C ARG A 275 -12.65 -5.90 17.64
N ALA A 276 -12.86 -4.97 16.70
CA ALA A 276 -14.19 -4.56 16.26
C ALA A 276 -14.90 -5.68 15.46
N ALA A 277 -14.15 -6.51 14.73
CA ALA A 277 -14.68 -7.65 13.99
C ALA A 277 -15.22 -8.75 14.91
N GLY A 278 -14.69 -8.87 16.13
CA GLY A 278 -15.12 -9.87 17.11
C GLY A 278 -14.78 -11.31 16.71
N ALA A 279 -15.33 -12.29 17.43
CA ALA A 279 -15.14 -13.70 17.10
C ALA A 279 -15.80 -14.06 15.74
N PRO A 280 -15.16 -14.89 14.90
CA PRO A 280 -13.92 -15.63 15.10
C PRO A 280 -12.63 -14.88 14.69
N PHE A 281 -12.70 -13.58 14.41
CA PHE A 281 -11.58 -12.81 13.87
C PHE A 281 -10.69 -12.14 14.93
N MET A 282 -11.09 -12.22 16.20
CA MET A 282 -10.38 -11.63 17.33
C MET A 282 -9.24 -12.55 17.83
N PRO A 283 -7.96 -12.21 17.60
CA PRO A 283 -6.82 -13.05 17.98
C PRO A 283 -6.56 -13.02 19.49
N SER A 284 -5.93 -14.09 20.00
CA SER A 284 -5.26 -14.03 21.30
C SER A 284 -4.07 -13.07 21.28
N ALA A 285 -3.61 -12.62 22.46
CA ALA A 285 -2.42 -11.77 22.56
C ALA A 285 -1.17 -12.40 21.92
N ALA A 286 -1.00 -13.72 22.05
CA ALA A 286 0.11 -14.46 21.46
C ALA A 286 0.04 -14.47 19.91
N GLN A 287 -1.15 -14.76 19.34
CA GLN A 287 -1.36 -14.73 17.89
C GLN A 287 -1.17 -13.32 17.33
N LEU A 288 -1.64 -12.30 18.05
CA LEU A 288 -1.43 -10.91 17.67
C LEU A 288 0.06 -10.55 17.61
N ALA A 289 0.82 -10.87 18.66
CA ALA A 289 2.25 -10.61 18.70
C ALA A 289 3.01 -11.35 17.60
N ALA A 290 2.68 -12.62 17.37
CA ALA A 290 3.28 -13.43 16.30
C ALA A 290 2.97 -12.86 14.91
N GLY A 291 1.71 -12.46 14.65
CA GLY A 291 1.29 -11.94 13.35
C GLY A 291 1.84 -10.55 13.04
N VAL A 292 1.89 -9.66 14.03
CA VAL A 292 2.53 -8.34 13.86
C VAL A 292 4.01 -8.50 13.52
N ARG A 293 4.70 -9.45 14.15
CA ARG A 293 6.10 -9.77 13.84
C ARG A 293 6.27 -10.51 12.50
N ALA A 294 5.29 -11.28 12.08
CA ALA A 294 5.28 -11.96 10.79
C ALA A 294 4.85 -11.04 9.63
N THR A 295 4.41 -9.81 9.90
CA THR A 295 3.96 -8.87 8.85
C THR A 295 5.07 -8.62 7.84
N ARG A 296 4.74 -8.74 6.55
CA ARG A 296 5.62 -8.43 5.42
C ARG A 296 4.88 -7.55 4.43
N LEU A 297 5.57 -6.55 3.90
CA LEU A 297 5.09 -5.73 2.81
C LEU A 297 6.29 -5.13 2.05
N ALA A 298 6.47 -5.55 0.81
CA ALA A 298 7.60 -5.10 0.01
C ALA A 298 7.57 -3.60 -0.26
N GLY A 299 8.76 -3.01 -0.36
CA GLY A 299 8.91 -1.58 -0.66
C GLY A 299 8.38 -0.65 0.43
N ARG A 300 8.34 -1.08 1.70
CA ARG A 300 8.03 -0.25 2.87
C ARG A 300 9.21 -0.24 3.83
N PHE A 301 10.16 0.65 3.54
CA PHE A 301 11.48 0.71 4.18
C PHE A 301 12.13 -0.69 4.32
N GLN A 302 11.97 -1.52 3.30
CA GLN A 302 12.34 -2.94 3.32
C GLN A 302 13.85 -3.09 3.12
N ARG A 303 14.53 -3.78 4.04
CA ARG A 303 15.95 -4.06 3.96
C ARG A 303 16.24 -5.43 3.37
N VAL A 304 17.05 -5.48 2.32
CA VAL A 304 17.56 -6.72 1.70
C VAL A 304 19.06 -6.56 1.44
N GLY A 305 19.88 -7.08 2.35
CA GLY A 305 21.33 -6.89 2.30
C GLY A 305 21.71 -5.40 2.34
N PRO A 306 22.45 -4.88 1.33
CA PRO A 306 22.82 -3.46 1.26
C PRO A 306 21.69 -2.55 0.74
N TRP A 307 20.55 -3.12 0.32
CA TRP A 307 19.47 -2.38 -0.31
C TRP A 307 18.37 -2.03 0.69
N LEU A 308 17.88 -0.80 0.62
CA LEU A 308 16.65 -0.34 1.25
C LEU A 308 15.66 0.02 0.15
N PHE A 309 14.42 -0.47 0.23
CA PHE A 309 13.38 -0.20 -0.74
C PHE A 309 12.21 0.52 -0.08
N ASP A 310 11.83 1.68 -0.60
CA ASP A 310 10.63 2.38 -0.16
C ASP A 310 9.88 3.04 -1.33
N VAL A 311 8.59 2.76 -1.48
CA VAL A 311 7.75 3.28 -2.57
C VAL A 311 7.17 4.69 -2.30
N ALA A 312 7.71 5.43 -1.33
CA ALA A 312 7.39 6.83 -1.09
C ALA A 312 7.39 7.62 -2.41
N HIS A 313 6.24 8.24 -2.71
CA HIS A 313 5.97 8.91 -4.00
C HIS A 313 5.22 10.23 -3.80
N ASN A 314 5.24 10.75 -2.58
CA ASN A 314 4.70 12.05 -2.19
C ASN A 314 5.58 12.64 -1.05
N PRO A 315 5.45 13.93 -0.72
CA PRO A 315 6.25 14.56 0.32
C PRO A 315 6.10 13.89 1.69
N ASP A 316 4.88 13.57 2.15
CA ASP A 316 4.66 12.97 3.47
C ASP A 316 5.35 11.61 3.63
N GLY A 317 5.28 10.76 2.60
CA GLY A 317 5.99 9.49 2.55
C GLY A 317 7.51 9.70 2.53
N MET A 318 7.99 10.70 1.80
CA MET A 318 9.44 10.96 1.73
C MET A 318 10.01 11.53 3.03
N ALA A 319 9.24 12.38 3.73
CA ALA A 319 9.57 12.83 5.07
C ALA A 319 9.67 11.65 6.03
N THR A 320 8.76 10.68 5.92
CA THR A 320 8.77 9.44 6.70
C THR A 320 10.03 8.61 6.43
N VAL A 321 10.43 8.44 5.16
CA VAL A 321 11.68 7.77 4.79
C VAL A 321 12.89 8.48 5.41
N ALA A 322 12.98 9.79 5.27
CA ALA A 322 14.07 10.57 5.85
C ALA A 322 14.11 10.48 7.39
N GLN A 323 12.96 10.43 8.05
CA GLN A 323 12.87 10.22 9.50
C GLN A 323 13.39 8.83 9.89
N SER A 324 12.97 7.77 9.18
CA SER A 324 13.45 6.41 9.41
C SER A 324 14.96 6.30 9.23
N VAL A 325 15.54 6.91 8.19
CA VAL A 325 17.01 6.96 7.97
C VAL A 325 17.73 7.64 9.14
N ARG A 326 17.17 8.71 9.72
CA ARG A 326 17.78 9.40 10.89
C ARG A 326 17.66 8.58 12.17
N ALA A 327 16.61 7.78 12.30
CA ALA A 327 16.27 7.08 13.53
C ALA A 327 17.05 5.76 13.73
N ILE A 328 17.64 5.21 12.66
CA ILE A 328 18.42 3.97 12.74
C ILE A 328 19.84 4.17 12.23
N THR A 329 20.76 3.35 12.74
CA THR A 329 22.14 3.34 12.24
C THR A 329 22.20 2.55 10.93
N LEU A 330 22.71 3.19 9.88
CA LEU A 330 22.94 2.56 8.58
C LEU A 330 24.42 2.60 8.21
N PRO A 331 24.97 1.54 7.59
CA PRO A 331 26.30 1.58 7.01
C PRO A 331 26.46 2.71 6.00
N ARG A 332 27.55 3.48 6.12
CA ARG A 332 27.89 4.62 5.27
C ARG A 332 29.01 4.27 4.29
N PRO A 333 29.10 4.92 3.12
CA PRO A 333 28.19 5.94 2.59
C PRO A 333 26.78 5.41 2.28
N LEU A 334 25.77 6.28 2.40
CA LEU A 334 24.37 6.05 2.03
C LEU A 334 24.07 6.79 0.71
N ALA A 335 23.78 6.01 -0.33
CA ALA A 335 23.30 6.53 -1.61
C ALA A 335 21.78 6.37 -1.73
N ALA A 336 21.12 7.24 -2.48
CA ALA A 336 19.78 6.99 -3.00
C ALA A 336 19.76 6.89 -4.52
N VAL A 337 19.02 5.94 -5.06
CA VAL A 337 18.60 5.88 -6.47
C VAL A 337 17.13 6.32 -6.52
N LEU A 338 16.90 7.45 -7.17
CA LEU A 338 15.62 8.16 -7.14
C LEU A 338 15.08 8.35 -8.56
N CYS A 339 13.81 7.97 -8.74
CA CYS A 339 12.99 8.38 -9.88
C CYS A 339 11.57 8.68 -9.39
N VAL A 340 11.09 9.89 -9.64
CA VAL A 340 9.75 10.34 -9.24
C VAL A 340 8.96 10.66 -10.51
N LEU A 341 7.66 10.37 -10.51
CA LEU A 341 6.78 10.74 -11.63
C LEU A 341 6.57 12.25 -11.69
N SER A 342 6.43 12.81 -12.89
CA SER A 342 6.41 14.26 -13.13
C SER A 342 5.20 14.99 -12.53
N ASP A 343 4.10 14.28 -12.28
CA ASP A 343 2.88 14.79 -11.66
C ASP A 343 2.96 14.86 -10.13
N LYS A 344 4.07 14.40 -9.53
CA LYS A 344 4.32 14.47 -8.09
C LYS A 344 5.23 15.65 -7.76
N ASP A 345 5.19 16.09 -6.50
CA ASP A 345 6.07 17.13 -5.97
C ASP A 345 7.48 16.58 -5.69
N TRP A 346 8.19 16.26 -6.77
CA TRP A 346 9.54 15.74 -6.71
C TRP A 346 10.53 16.72 -6.07
N ARG A 347 10.22 18.03 -6.11
CA ARG A 347 11.02 19.09 -5.48
C ARG A 347 11.02 18.94 -3.97
N ALA A 348 9.84 18.92 -3.36
CA ALA A 348 9.72 18.73 -1.91
C ALA A 348 10.32 17.38 -1.47
N MET A 349 10.13 16.32 -2.25
CA MET A 349 10.70 15.00 -1.95
C MET A 349 12.24 15.01 -1.94
N ILE A 350 12.88 15.68 -2.90
CA ILE A 350 14.34 15.83 -2.94
C ILE A 350 14.83 16.61 -1.72
N ASP A 351 14.17 17.72 -1.39
CA ASP A 351 14.54 18.59 -0.26
C ASP A 351 14.52 17.83 1.08
N MET A 352 13.62 16.85 1.22
CA MET A 352 13.52 15.99 2.41
C MET A 352 14.64 14.94 2.51
N LEU A 353 15.07 14.40 1.36
CA LEU A 353 16.10 13.34 1.30
C LEU A 353 17.53 13.88 1.39
N LEU A 354 17.84 14.99 0.71
CA LEU A 354 19.20 15.52 0.62
C LEU A 354 19.93 15.60 1.97
N PRO A 355 19.30 16.03 3.10
CA PRO A 355 20.00 16.13 4.37
C PRO A 355 20.43 14.80 5.00
N VAL A 356 19.94 13.65 4.52
CA VAL A 356 20.26 12.33 5.11
C VAL A 356 21.19 11.49 4.25
N LEU A 357 21.44 11.89 2.99
CA LEU A 357 22.19 11.14 1.99
C LEU A 357 23.63 11.64 1.83
N ASP A 358 24.54 10.74 1.49
CA ASP A 358 25.89 11.09 1.04
C ASP A 358 25.95 11.23 -0.50
N GLN A 359 25.08 10.48 -1.21
CA GLN A 359 25.01 10.49 -2.68
C GLN A 359 23.56 10.36 -3.17
N LEU A 360 23.24 11.05 -4.26
CA LEU A 360 21.94 11.00 -4.93
C LEU A 360 22.12 10.70 -6.41
N TRP A 361 21.56 9.58 -6.86
CA TRP A 361 21.59 9.10 -8.23
C TRP A 361 20.19 9.24 -8.85
N LEU A 362 20.04 10.23 -9.72
CA LEU A 362 18.81 10.54 -10.43
C LEU A 362 18.76 9.75 -11.73
N THR A 363 17.64 9.12 -12.03
CA THR A 363 17.51 8.20 -13.16
C THR A 363 16.08 8.15 -13.71
N ASP A 364 15.85 7.36 -14.76
CA ASP A 364 14.53 7.11 -15.35
C ASP A 364 14.15 5.64 -15.20
N ALA A 365 13.13 5.35 -14.38
CA ALA A 365 12.63 3.99 -14.21
C ALA A 365 12.03 3.45 -15.52
N PRO A 366 12.46 2.27 -16.02
CA PRO A 366 11.97 1.69 -17.27
C PRO A 366 10.46 1.59 -17.41
N THR A 367 9.75 1.21 -16.34
CA THR A 367 8.29 1.03 -16.36
C THR A 367 7.51 2.31 -16.07
N ALA A 368 8.17 3.43 -15.74
CA ALA A 368 7.48 4.71 -15.57
C ALA A 368 6.85 5.15 -16.91
N PRO A 369 5.55 5.52 -16.94
CA PRO A 369 4.88 5.95 -18.16
C PRO A 369 5.61 7.11 -18.82
N GLY A 370 5.85 7.02 -20.13
CA GLY A 370 6.60 8.05 -20.88
C GLY A 370 6.04 9.48 -20.70
N SER A 371 4.72 9.61 -20.62
CA SER A 371 4.02 10.89 -20.39
C SER A 371 4.18 11.45 -18.97
N ARG A 372 4.66 10.65 -18.02
CA ARG A 372 4.85 11.01 -16.61
C ARG A 372 6.31 10.92 -16.18
N ARG A 373 7.26 10.88 -17.12
CA ARG A 373 8.68 10.95 -16.81
C ARG A 373 9.04 12.37 -16.39
N TRP A 374 9.72 12.51 -15.27
CA TRP A 374 10.21 13.80 -14.81
C TRP A 374 11.30 14.37 -15.75
N PRO A 375 11.49 15.70 -15.79
CA PRO A 375 12.52 16.31 -16.61
C PRO A 375 13.91 16.13 -15.97
N LEU A 376 14.58 15.00 -16.19
CA LEU A 376 15.81 14.60 -15.49
C LEU A 376 16.90 15.69 -15.43
N ASN A 377 17.09 16.46 -16.51
CA ASN A 377 18.06 17.57 -16.53
C ASN A 377 17.68 18.72 -15.59
N GLU A 378 16.40 19.06 -15.50
CA GLU A 378 15.88 20.09 -14.58
C GLU A 378 15.97 19.59 -13.13
N VAL A 379 15.61 18.32 -12.91
CA VAL A 379 15.70 17.66 -11.60
C VAL A 379 17.16 17.65 -11.12
N PHE A 380 18.11 17.31 -11.98
CA PHE A 380 19.54 17.32 -11.68
C PHE A 380 20.03 18.72 -11.31
N ALA A 381 19.69 19.73 -12.11
CA ALA A 381 20.07 21.12 -11.82
C ALA A 381 19.53 21.57 -10.45
N TYR A 382 18.26 21.27 -10.17
CA TYR A 382 17.60 21.59 -8.90
C TYR A 382 18.26 20.88 -7.70
N ALA A 383 18.50 19.58 -7.81
CA ALA A 383 19.08 18.79 -6.73
C ALA A 383 20.52 19.21 -6.43
N ARG A 384 21.33 19.46 -7.47
CA ARG A 384 22.73 19.90 -7.33
C ARG A 384 22.83 21.26 -6.63
N ASP A 385 21.96 22.20 -6.98
CA ASP A 385 21.89 23.53 -6.36
C ASP A 385 21.64 23.44 -4.84
N ARG A 386 20.73 22.56 -4.41
CA ARG A 386 20.37 22.38 -3.00
C ARG A 386 21.29 21.50 -2.18
N ALA A 387 21.94 20.53 -2.83
CA ALA A 387 22.83 19.60 -2.16
C ALA A 387 24.04 20.33 -1.53
N GLY A 388 24.61 21.30 -2.26
CA GLY A 388 25.90 21.90 -1.92
C GLY A 388 26.98 20.81 -1.79
N ASP A 389 27.93 20.99 -0.88
CA ASP A 389 29.02 20.03 -0.66
C ASP A 389 28.61 18.82 0.21
N ARG A 390 27.35 18.74 0.66
CA ARG A 390 26.88 17.71 1.61
C ARG A 390 26.54 16.39 0.95
N CYS A 391 26.10 16.41 -0.30
CA CYS A 391 25.65 15.24 -1.03
C CYS A 391 26.10 15.33 -2.48
N SER A 392 26.81 14.31 -2.98
CA SER A 392 27.15 14.26 -4.40
C SER A 392 25.92 13.88 -5.23
N VAL A 393 25.59 14.68 -6.24
CA VAL A 393 24.42 14.45 -7.10
C VAL A 393 24.90 14.01 -8.47
N HIS A 394 24.29 12.94 -8.99
CA HIS A 394 24.59 12.35 -10.30
C HIS A 394 23.29 12.16 -11.09
N ALA A 395 23.35 12.37 -12.40
CA ALA A 395 22.24 12.05 -13.31
C ALA A 395 22.68 10.96 -14.28
N VAL A 396 21.99 9.81 -14.22
CA VAL A 396 22.27 8.63 -15.04
C VAL A 396 20.93 8.14 -15.60
N PRO A 397 20.56 8.52 -16.84
CA PRO A 397 19.27 8.16 -17.42
C PRO A 397 19.03 6.64 -17.49
N GLU A 398 20.10 5.86 -17.71
CA GLU A 398 20.02 4.41 -17.74
C GLU A 398 19.93 3.84 -16.32
N PHE A 399 18.78 3.25 -16.01
CA PHE A 399 18.40 2.81 -14.67
C PHE A 399 19.35 1.78 -14.06
N PHE A 400 19.79 0.80 -14.83
CA PHE A 400 20.64 -0.27 -14.31
C PHE A 400 22.06 0.20 -14.05
N ALA A 401 22.58 1.13 -14.85
CA ALA A 401 23.84 1.82 -14.62
C ALA A 401 23.75 2.65 -13.34
N ALA A 402 22.66 3.39 -13.12
CA ALA A 402 22.46 4.16 -11.88
C ALA A 402 22.50 3.24 -10.64
N LEU A 403 21.79 2.11 -10.68
CA LEU A 403 21.83 1.10 -9.60
C LEU A 403 23.24 0.55 -9.36
N ASN A 404 23.95 0.18 -10.43
CA ASN A 404 25.31 -0.37 -10.33
C ASN A 404 26.30 0.65 -9.76
N HIS A 405 26.23 1.90 -10.22
CA HIS A 405 27.09 2.98 -9.72
C HIS A 405 26.81 3.29 -8.26
N ALA A 406 25.54 3.42 -7.87
CA ALA A 406 25.15 3.64 -6.47
C ALA A 406 25.66 2.50 -5.57
N ARG A 407 25.51 1.25 -6.00
CA ARG A 407 25.98 0.09 -5.23
C ARG A 407 27.50 0.03 -5.11
N ALA A 408 28.24 0.39 -6.15
CA ALA A 408 29.70 0.42 -6.12
C ALA A 408 30.24 1.52 -5.19
N ALA A 409 29.50 2.62 -5.05
CA ALA A 409 29.94 3.82 -4.33
C ALA A 409 29.43 3.91 -2.88
N ALA A 410 28.53 3.02 -2.45
CA ALA A 410 27.88 3.10 -1.15
C ALA A 410 27.73 1.74 -0.44
N ALA A 411 27.75 1.78 0.90
CA ALA A 411 27.51 0.60 1.74
C ALA A 411 26.01 0.30 1.88
N THR A 412 25.17 1.35 1.85
CA THR A 412 23.71 1.25 1.82
C THR A 412 23.16 2.01 0.62
N VAL A 413 22.21 1.41 -0.10
CA VAL A 413 21.54 2.04 -1.24
C VAL A 413 20.03 2.04 -1.01
N LEU A 414 19.45 3.23 -0.89
CA LEU A 414 18.02 3.47 -0.86
C LEU A 414 17.48 3.57 -2.28
N VAL A 415 16.55 2.71 -2.67
CA VAL A 415 15.79 2.83 -3.92
C VAL A 415 14.39 3.35 -3.59
N THR A 416 14.03 4.52 -4.11
CA THR A 416 12.76 5.17 -3.77
C THR A 416 12.26 6.14 -4.85
N GLY A 417 11.09 6.75 -4.62
CA GLY A 417 10.51 7.80 -5.46
C GLY A 417 9.23 7.39 -6.19
N SER A 418 9.06 6.10 -6.48
CA SER A 418 7.83 5.54 -7.03
C SER A 418 7.78 4.02 -6.90
N PHE A 419 6.59 3.44 -7.08
CA PHE A 419 6.43 1.99 -7.23
C PHE A 419 7.22 1.44 -8.43
N HIS A 420 7.29 2.18 -9.54
CA HIS A 420 8.08 1.78 -10.73
C HIS A 420 9.56 1.64 -10.39
N THR A 421 10.14 2.63 -9.71
CA THR A 421 11.55 2.62 -9.34
C THR A 421 11.90 1.43 -8.45
N VAL A 422 11.05 1.13 -7.48
CA VAL A 422 11.27 -0.01 -6.57
C VAL A 422 11.04 -1.34 -7.30
N GLY A 423 9.98 -1.46 -8.08
CA GLY A 423 9.65 -2.66 -8.85
C GLY A 423 10.74 -3.02 -9.86
N ASP A 424 11.19 -2.04 -10.66
CA ASP A 424 12.24 -2.23 -11.66
C ASP A 424 13.56 -2.64 -11.01
N ALA A 425 13.89 -2.08 -9.83
CA ALA A 425 15.08 -2.47 -9.09
C ALA A 425 14.96 -3.88 -8.51
N MET A 426 13.84 -4.23 -7.88
CA MET A 426 13.60 -5.56 -7.35
C MET A 426 13.67 -6.62 -8.44
N GLN A 427 13.01 -6.38 -9.58
CA GLN A 427 13.06 -7.27 -10.73
C GLN A 427 14.49 -7.47 -11.23
N ARG A 428 15.26 -6.37 -11.38
CA ARG A 428 16.65 -6.42 -11.83
C ARG A 428 17.57 -7.16 -10.87
N LEU A 429 17.32 -7.03 -9.58
CA LEU A 429 18.09 -7.64 -8.49
C LEU A 429 17.59 -9.05 -8.13
N GLN A 430 16.55 -9.54 -8.81
CA GLN A 430 15.90 -10.83 -8.54
C GLN A 430 15.43 -10.96 -7.08
N ILE A 431 14.91 -9.85 -6.54
CA ILE A 431 14.29 -9.79 -5.22
C ILE A 431 12.79 -9.95 -5.43
N ASP A 432 12.24 -11.06 -4.94
CA ASP A 432 10.81 -11.34 -4.98
C ASP A 432 10.07 -10.46 -3.93
N PRO A 433 9.10 -9.61 -4.35
CA PRO A 433 8.30 -8.80 -3.44
C PRO A 433 7.48 -9.61 -2.43
N LEU A 434 7.25 -10.90 -2.69
CA LEU A 434 6.47 -11.79 -1.84
C LEU A 434 7.34 -12.78 -1.04
N ALA A 435 8.67 -12.77 -1.23
CA ALA A 435 9.56 -13.62 -0.45
C ALA A 435 9.59 -13.17 1.02
N GLY A 436 9.40 -14.15 1.92
CA GLY A 436 9.31 -13.98 3.38
C GLY A 436 10.53 -14.44 4.15
#